data_AF-A0AAD3H9W1-F1
#
_entry.id   AF-A0AAD3H9W1-F1
#
_cell.length_a   1.000
_cell.length_b   1.000
_cell.length_c   1.000
_cell.angle_alpha   90.00
_cell.angle_beta   90.00
_cell.angle_gamma   90.00
#
_symmetry.space_group_name_H-M   'P 1'
#
loop_
_entity.id
_entity.type
_entity.pdbx_description
1 polymer ?
#
loop_
_entity_poly.entity_id
_entity_poly.type
_entity_poly.pdbx_seq_one_letter_code
_entity_poly.pdbx_strand_id
1 'polypeptide(L)'
;MGLEEYPHCVPDILEEIGNGSCRNDNLHNSELCGWDGGDCLWFNEQFPKCVERFPNSSIGNGVCDYSYNKGPNTEECGWEGGECIQFNEKYPNCTESPAYLGNGICNNGGEYNTEECGWDDGDCIVDGYPDCRVDPQWIGNGRCESFAGQNTEECGWDDGDCIELNEKYPNCIGVSFELENGICNYLFSSEECGWDGGDCLFEEYPYCRVEYPGSIGDGFCYRQYNTTECGFDGGDCVVEGYPECIVEEYKSIGNSVCDRNYNTEECGFDGGDCDDFNKKYPNCIFSHNIGNGWCSSRYNTEECGWDGGDCVEFNNKYPNCMTEHPEAIGNDYCQVELNTLECGWCSSRYNTEECGWDGGDCVEFNNKYPNCMTEHPEAIGNDYCQVELNTLECGWDEGDCIVEGYPDCNVTPPYYIGDGYCHSYGGYNVSECGYDGGDCIVEDYPSCFVSDPPSVGDGYCLGEPYNTEECRWDGGNCIEYNEKYPNCTADDQPGSIGNGYCNYKYNTEECGWDGGDCLIEGYPDCHVIQDWERIGDGKCQYWKKGYNTAECGWDGGDCIPDGFPDCHVDFPKWIGDGDCQAASSPVFQHYNTSECGYDGGDCLF
;
A
#
# COMPACT_ATOMS: atom_id res chain seq x y z
N MET A 1 29.29 41.07 13.38
CA MET A 1 30.26 42.02 12.77
C MET A 1 29.51 42.85 11.74
N GLY A 2 29.97 44.06 11.39
CA GLY A 2 29.14 45.04 10.65
C GLY A 2 29.30 44.95 9.13
N LEU A 3 28.29 45.46 8.40
CA LEU A 3 28.20 45.67 6.93
C LEU A 3 29.46 46.19 6.20
N GLU A 4 30.49 46.61 6.92
CA GLU A 4 31.74 47.14 6.35
C GLU A 4 32.75 46.05 5.92
N GLU A 5 32.68 44.83 6.45
CA GLU A 5 33.64 43.75 6.12
C GLU A 5 33.19 42.82 4.97
N TYR A 6 31.88 42.62 4.76
CA TYR A 6 31.34 41.73 3.71
C TYR A 6 30.19 42.40 2.91
N PRO A 7 30.50 43.44 2.10
CA PRO A 7 29.49 44.31 1.48
C PRO A 7 28.66 43.64 0.36
N HIS A 8 28.99 42.40 -0.01
CA HIS A 8 28.34 41.62 -1.05
C HIS A 8 27.57 40.40 -0.51
N CYS A 9 27.53 40.23 0.81
CA CYS A 9 26.74 39.20 1.48
C CYS A 9 25.29 39.66 1.66
N VAL A 10 24.34 38.72 1.72
CA VAL A 10 22.91 39.05 1.91
C VAL A 10 22.73 39.78 3.26
N PRO A 11 22.11 40.98 3.30
CA PRO A 11 22.03 41.77 4.52
C PRO A 11 21.30 41.10 5.68
N ASP A 12 20.36 40.20 5.37
CA ASP A 12 19.45 39.56 6.33
C ASP A 12 20.10 38.43 7.15
N ILE A 13 21.35 38.07 6.85
CA ILE A 13 22.09 36.99 7.55
C ILE A 13 23.38 37.47 8.25
N LEU A 14 23.66 38.78 8.26
CA LEU A 14 24.92 39.34 8.74
C LEU A 14 25.21 39.13 10.23
N GLU A 15 24.17 38.84 11.04
CA GLU A 15 24.35 38.48 12.45
C GLU A 15 24.89 37.05 12.64
N GLU A 16 24.73 36.21 11.62
CA GLU A 16 25.15 34.81 11.62
C GLU A 16 26.51 34.60 10.95
N ILE A 17 27.08 35.62 10.29
CA ILE A 17 28.40 35.57 9.64
C ILE A 17 29.55 35.71 10.66
N GLY A 18 30.49 34.76 10.65
CA GLY A 18 31.68 34.80 11.52
C GLY A 18 31.37 34.55 13.00
N ASN A 19 30.35 33.74 13.28
CA ASN A 19 29.86 33.45 14.61
C ASN A 19 30.69 32.38 15.38
N GLY A 20 31.71 31.80 14.74
CA GLY A 20 32.55 30.70 15.22
C GLY A 20 32.05 29.30 14.82
N SER A 21 30.97 29.20 14.05
CA SER A 21 30.40 27.95 13.54
C SER A 21 30.22 28.07 12.05
N CYS A 22 30.95 27.27 11.28
CA CYS A 22 30.84 27.23 9.83
C CYS A 22 29.44 26.73 9.39
N ARG A 23 28.65 27.62 8.80
CA ARG A 23 27.34 27.36 8.18
C ARG A 23 27.52 27.05 6.70
N ASN A 24 27.46 25.75 6.37
CA ASN A 24 27.74 25.23 5.04
C ASN A 24 26.52 25.30 4.10
N ASP A 25 25.89 26.47 4.02
CA ASP A 25 24.87 26.80 3.03
C ASP A 25 25.35 27.92 2.10
N ASN A 26 24.78 28.00 0.91
CA ASN A 26 25.25 28.89 -0.14
C ASN A 26 25.04 30.38 0.21
N LEU A 27 24.23 30.67 1.23
CA LEU A 27 23.99 32.01 1.72
C LEU A 27 25.14 32.47 2.63
N HIS A 28 25.67 31.61 3.51
CA HIS A 28 26.74 31.93 4.46
C HIS A 28 28.13 31.52 3.98
N ASN A 29 28.31 30.28 3.49
CA ASN A 29 29.58 29.72 3.05
C ASN A 29 29.88 30.03 1.57
N SER A 30 29.85 31.31 1.20
CA SER A 30 30.21 31.77 -0.14
C SER A 30 31.46 32.63 -0.13
N GLU A 31 32.17 32.69 -1.26
CA GLU A 31 33.31 33.60 -1.44
C GLU A 31 32.92 35.06 -1.17
N LEU A 32 31.68 35.45 -1.51
CA LEU A 32 31.12 36.79 -1.29
C LEU A 32 30.90 37.11 0.21
N CYS A 33 30.58 36.10 1.00
CA CYS A 33 30.41 36.19 2.46
C CYS A 33 31.69 35.80 3.23
N GLY A 34 32.83 35.65 2.54
CA GLY A 34 34.11 35.32 3.14
C GLY A 34 34.17 33.94 3.76
N TRP A 35 33.39 32.97 3.24
CA TRP A 35 33.26 31.62 3.78
C TRP A 35 32.79 31.65 5.24
N ASP A 36 31.59 32.17 5.45
CA ASP A 36 31.00 32.44 6.75
C ASP A 36 31.90 33.30 7.64
N GLY A 37 32.36 34.44 7.11
CA GLY A 37 33.21 35.36 7.88
C GLY A 37 34.57 34.79 8.27
N GLY A 38 35.00 33.72 7.60
CA GLY A 38 36.22 32.99 7.88
C GLY A 38 36.04 31.70 8.68
N ASP A 39 34.84 31.42 9.19
CA ASP A 39 34.57 30.22 9.99
C ASP A 39 34.67 28.94 9.15
N CYS A 40 34.32 29.00 7.87
CA CYS A 40 34.43 27.86 6.94
C CYS A 40 35.78 27.78 6.21
N LEU A 41 36.72 28.71 6.44
CA LEU A 41 38.00 28.72 5.72
C LEU A 41 38.80 27.44 5.92
N TRP A 42 38.92 26.96 7.16
CA TRP A 42 39.65 25.72 7.44
C TRP A 42 38.99 24.51 6.74
N PHE A 43 37.65 24.45 6.77
CA PHE A 43 36.88 23.39 6.12
C PHE A 43 37.07 23.39 4.60
N ASN A 44 36.86 24.55 3.95
CA ASN A 44 37.02 24.71 2.51
C ASN A 44 38.48 24.52 2.06
N GLU A 45 39.47 24.81 2.92
CA GLU A 45 40.89 24.52 2.66
C GLU A 45 41.22 23.02 2.75
N GLN A 46 40.62 22.29 3.70
CA GLN A 46 40.90 20.86 3.90
C GLN A 46 40.10 19.95 2.97
N PHE A 47 38.84 20.28 2.68
CA PHE A 47 37.90 19.45 1.90
C PHE A 47 37.28 20.22 0.72
N PRO A 48 38.10 20.75 -0.21
CA PRO A 48 37.64 21.65 -1.28
C PRO A 48 36.72 21.01 -2.32
N LYS A 49 36.52 19.69 -2.25
CA LYS A 49 35.68 18.90 -3.15
C LYS A 49 34.38 18.40 -2.50
N CYS A 50 34.20 18.60 -1.19
CA CYS A 50 33.01 18.17 -0.48
C CYS A 50 31.83 19.09 -0.84
N VAL A 51 30.83 18.58 -1.57
CA VAL A 51 29.73 19.38 -2.15
C VAL A 51 28.58 19.62 -1.15
N GLU A 52 28.03 20.83 -1.24
CA GLU A 52 27.00 21.49 -0.43
C GLU A 52 25.70 20.66 -0.24
N ARG A 53 25.45 20.16 0.99
CA ARG A 53 24.08 20.00 1.58
C ARG A 53 24.02 19.37 2.99
N PHE A 54 25.13 19.20 3.70
CA PHE A 54 25.12 18.50 5.00
C PHE A 54 25.43 19.42 6.18
N PRO A 55 24.75 19.25 7.34
CA PRO A 55 25.08 19.99 8.55
C PRO A 55 26.51 19.63 9.01
N ASN A 56 27.34 20.66 9.15
CA ASN A 56 28.75 20.60 9.57
C ASN A 56 28.99 20.00 10.97
N SER A 57 27.92 19.67 11.71
CA SER A 57 28.02 18.96 12.99
C SER A 57 28.51 17.51 12.86
N SER A 58 28.65 16.99 11.63
CA SER A 58 28.87 15.57 11.34
C SER A 58 30.22 15.29 10.66
N ILE A 59 31.09 16.29 10.48
CA ILE A 59 32.41 16.12 9.87
C ILE A 59 33.47 16.46 10.91
N GLY A 60 34.34 15.52 11.25
CA GLY A 60 35.42 15.76 12.21
C GLY A 60 34.92 15.88 13.66
N ASN A 61 33.78 15.26 14.00
CA ASN A 61 33.14 15.34 15.32
C ASN A 61 33.52 14.18 16.28
N GLY A 62 34.28 13.21 15.79
CA GLY A 62 34.77 12.01 16.46
C GLY A 62 33.89 10.77 16.26
N VAL A 63 32.87 10.85 15.43
CA VAL A 63 31.88 9.79 15.16
C VAL A 63 31.75 9.61 13.65
N CYS A 64 31.68 8.36 13.18
CA CYS A 64 31.31 8.10 11.81
C CYS A 64 29.78 8.16 11.71
N ASP A 65 29.28 9.33 11.36
CA ASP A 65 27.90 9.61 11.04
C ASP A 65 27.55 9.03 9.65
N TYR A 66 26.29 8.67 9.47
CA TYR A 66 25.84 8.09 8.21
C TYR A 66 24.41 8.56 7.96
N SER A 67 24.21 9.42 6.97
CA SER A 67 22.90 9.95 6.62
C SER A 67 22.33 9.27 5.37
N TYR A 68 21.02 9.39 5.18
CA TYR A 68 20.36 9.04 3.91
C TYR A 68 21.11 9.73 2.73
N ASN A 69 21.43 8.97 1.67
CA ASN A 69 22.31 9.36 0.55
C ASN A 69 23.81 9.57 0.86
N LYS A 70 24.42 8.75 1.73
CA LYS A 70 25.87 8.71 2.03
C LYS A 70 26.48 9.97 2.68
N GLY A 71 25.75 11.07 2.80
CA GLY A 71 26.15 12.21 3.65
C GLY A 71 27.55 12.76 3.34
N PRO A 72 28.27 13.26 4.36
CA PRO A 72 29.68 13.59 4.23
C PRO A 72 30.62 12.37 4.31
N ASN A 73 30.07 11.15 4.36
CA ASN A 73 30.83 9.91 4.28
C ASN A 73 31.16 9.55 2.82
N THR A 74 31.90 10.44 2.15
CA THR A 74 32.38 10.26 0.77
C THR A 74 33.89 10.50 0.69
N GLU A 75 34.55 9.96 -0.33
CA GLU A 75 35.98 10.20 -0.55
C GLU A 75 36.28 11.71 -0.69
N GLU A 76 35.36 12.48 -1.29
CA GLU A 76 35.49 13.93 -1.51
C GLU A 76 35.46 14.74 -0.21
N CYS A 77 34.70 14.26 0.78
CA CYS A 77 34.62 14.80 2.13
C CYS A 77 35.63 14.14 3.10
N GLY A 78 36.57 13.35 2.56
CA GLY A 78 37.60 12.66 3.33
C GLY A 78 37.04 11.59 4.27
N TRP A 79 35.88 11.02 3.94
CA TRP A 79 35.13 10.07 4.78
C TRP A 79 34.84 10.68 6.15
N GLU A 80 34.06 11.76 6.15
CA GLU A 80 33.74 12.59 7.33
C GLU A 80 34.97 13.15 8.04
N GLY A 81 35.90 13.72 7.27
CA GLY A 81 37.12 14.28 7.84
C GLY A 81 38.07 13.23 8.44
N GLY A 82 37.90 11.97 8.06
CA GLY A 82 38.76 10.85 8.39
C GLY A 82 38.16 9.85 9.38
N GLU A 83 36.93 10.08 9.84
CA GLU A 83 36.26 9.34 10.91
C GLU A 83 35.69 8.01 10.41
N CYS A 84 35.26 7.98 9.14
CA CYS A 84 34.75 6.78 8.49
C CYS A 84 35.81 6.00 7.70
N ILE A 85 37.08 6.44 7.66
CA ILE A 85 38.14 5.77 6.87
C ILE A 85 38.25 4.29 7.22
N GLN A 86 38.38 3.96 8.51
CA GLN A 86 38.56 2.56 8.94
C GLN A 86 37.35 1.70 8.58
N PHE A 87 36.15 2.29 8.63
CA PHE A 87 34.91 1.62 8.27
C PHE A 87 34.86 1.35 6.76
N ASN A 88 35.05 2.37 5.92
CA ASN A 88 35.01 2.22 4.46
C ASN A 88 36.17 1.38 3.92
N GLU A 89 37.31 1.32 4.61
CA GLU A 89 38.39 0.38 4.28
C GLU A 89 38.00 -1.07 4.56
N LYS A 90 37.20 -1.31 5.62
CA LYS A 90 36.75 -2.65 6.02
C LYS A 90 35.53 -3.11 5.19
N TYR A 91 34.59 -2.21 4.93
CA TYR A 91 33.31 -2.46 4.27
C TYR A 91 33.04 -1.46 3.14
N PRO A 92 33.80 -1.51 2.03
CA PRO A 92 33.75 -0.48 0.98
C PRO A 92 32.42 -0.42 0.22
N ASN A 93 31.67 -1.52 0.22
CA ASN A 93 30.39 -1.64 -0.48
C ASN A 93 29.19 -1.59 0.47
N CYS A 94 29.40 -1.50 1.78
CA CYS A 94 28.29 -1.41 2.72
C CYS A 94 27.67 -0.02 2.66
N THR A 95 26.37 0.03 2.38
CA THR A 95 25.58 1.25 2.21
C THR A 95 24.93 1.71 3.51
N GLU A 96 25.23 1.07 4.64
CA GLU A 96 24.53 1.25 5.90
C GLU A 96 25.40 1.87 7.00
N SER A 97 24.73 2.37 8.05
CA SER A 97 25.39 3.10 9.13
C SER A 97 26.26 2.20 10.02
N PRO A 98 27.55 2.54 10.25
CA PRO A 98 28.39 1.85 11.23
C PRO A 98 27.87 1.88 12.67
N ALA A 99 26.95 2.80 13.00
CA ALA A 99 26.38 2.87 14.34
C ALA A 99 25.53 1.65 14.70
N TYR A 100 24.98 0.97 13.69
CA TYR A 100 24.23 -0.27 13.87
C TYR A 100 25.04 -1.51 13.50
N LEU A 101 26.17 -1.38 12.79
CA LEU A 101 27.03 -2.50 12.44
C LEU A 101 27.89 -2.97 13.62
N GLY A 102 27.78 -4.25 13.99
CA GLY A 102 28.62 -4.82 15.07
C GLY A 102 28.25 -4.27 16.45
N ASN A 103 27.00 -3.83 16.64
CA ASN A 103 26.51 -3.27 17.89
C ASN A 103 26.08 -4.34 18.93
N GLY A 104 26.27 -5.61 18.61
CA GLY A 104 25.87 -6.79 19.38
C GLY A 104 24.40 -7.19 19.18
N ILE A 105 23.70 -6.62 18.19
CA ILE A 105 22.33 -6.94 17.83
C ILE A 105 22.32 -7.27 16.35
N CYS A 106 21.74 -8.40 15.96
CA CYS A 106 21.56 -8.70 14.55
C CYS A 106 20.41 -7.86 13.94
N ASN A 107 20.77 -6.89 13.12
CA ASN A 107 19.86 -5.93 12.49
C ASN A 107 19.32 -6.48 11.16
N ASN A 108 18.17 -7.15 11.23
CA ASN A 108 17.46 -7.69 10.06
C ASN A 108 16.57 -6.67 9.32
N GLY A 109 16.52 -5.41 9.77
CA GLY A 109 15.80 -4.33 9.09
C GLY A 109 16.76 -3.40 8.35
N GLY A 110 16.69 -3.35 7.02
CA GLY A 110 17.65 -2.61 6.17
C GLY A 110 18.69 -3.54 5.51
N GLU A 111 19.74 -2.98 4.89
CA GLU A 111 20.81 -3.72 4.21
C GLU A 111 21.99 -4.10 5.14
N TYR A 112 21.80 -4.09 6.47
CA TYR A 112 22.84 -4.38 7.49
C TYR A 112 23.26 -5.86 7.52
N ASN A 113 22.28 -6.77 7.43
CA ASN A 113 22.52 -8.22 7.41
C ASN A 113 22.77 -8.71 5.97
N THR A 114 23.83 -8.18 5.35
CA THR A 114 24.27 -8.53 3.98
C THR A 114 25.75 -8.92 3.96
N GLU A 115 26.20 -9.62 2.91
CA GLU A 115 27.61 -9.97 2.75
C GLU A 115 28.50 -8.71 2.69
N GLU A 116 28.02 -7.65 2.04
CA GLU A 116 28.72 -6.37 1.85
C GLU A 116 28.97 -5.64 3.17
N CYS A 117 28.07 -5.81 4.14
CA CYS A 117 28.16 -5.28 5.49
C CYS A 117 28.69 -6.30 6.52
N GLY A 118 29.23 -7.43 6.06
CA GLY A 118 29.83 -8.46 6.91
C GLY A 118 28.82 -9.20 7.80
N TRP A 119 27.55 -9.27 7.40
CA TRP A 119 26.44 -9.85 8.17
C TRP A 119 26.32 -9.17 9.53
N ASP A 120 26.17 -7.85 9.49
CA ASP A 120 26.15 -6.99 10.65
C ASP A 120 27.46 -6.99 11.46
N ASP A 121 28.59 -6.86 10.76
CA ASP A 121 29.95 -7.06 11.32
C ASP A 121 30.09 -8.35 12.17
N GLY A 122 29.34 -9.38 11.78
CA GLY A 122 29.31 -10.68 12.43
C GLY A 122 28.25 -10.85 13.51
N ASP A 123 27.44 -9.84 13.84
CA ASP A 123 26.37 -9.96 14.85
C ASP A 123 25.26 -10.92 14.42
N CYS A 124 25.06 -11.12 13.12
CA CYS A 124 24.12 -12.10 12.55
C CYS A 124 24.77 -13.46 12.24
N ILE A 125 26.02 -13.69 12.65
CA ILE A 125 26.71 -14.97 12.45
C ILE A 125 26.58 -15.82 13.71
N VAL A 126 26.08 -17.04 13.53
CA VAL A 126 25.86 -17.99 14.63
C VAL A 126 27.08 -18.88 14.83
N ASP A 127 27.61 -18.90 16.05
CA ASP A 127 28.73 -19.77 16.43
C ASP A 127 28.37 -21.24 16.22
N GLY A 128 29.15 -21.95 15.39
CA GLY A 128 28.90 -23.35 15.03
C GLY A 128 28.04 -23.55 13.77
N TYR A 129 27.35 -22.49 13.32
CA TYR A 129 26.52 -22.48 12.11
C TYR A 129 26.91 -21.29 11.21
N PRO A 130 28.09 -21.34 10.57
CA PRO A 130 28.69 -20.20 9.88
C PRO A 130 27.97 -19.79 8.59
N ASP A 131 26.96 -20.53 8.15
CA ASP A 131 26.09 -20.20 7.01
C ASP A 131 24.71 -19.67 7.46
N CYS A 132 24.39 -19.76 8.75
CA CYS A 132 23.18 -19.20 9.34
C CYS A 132 23.31 -17.67 9.51
N ARG A 133 22.31 -16.91 9.02
CA ARG A 133 22.28 -15.43 8.98
C ARG A 133 21.13 -14.86 9.77
N VAL A 134 20.95 -15.35 10.98
CA VAL A 134 19.86 -14.96 11.86
C VAL A 134 20.45 -14.47 13.18
N ASP A 135 19.61 -13.82 13.96
CA ASP A 135 20.00 -13.34 15.28
C ASP A 135 20.34 -14.52 16.22
N PRO A 136 21.60 -14.63 16.69
CA PRO A 136 22.06 -15.76 17.51
C PRO A 136 21.28 -15.95 18.81
N GLN A 137 20.59 -14.92 19.32
CA GLN A 137 19.78 -15.06 20.55
C GLN A 137 18.57 -15.99 20.38
N TRP A 138 18.14 -16.21 19.14
CA TRP A 138 17.00 -17.06 18.83
C TRP A 138 17.40 -18.51 18.55
N ILE A 139 18.68 -18.79 18.29
CA ILE A 139 19.15 -20.14 18.01
C ILE A 139 19.36 -20.96 19.29
N GLY A 140 18.76 -22.14 19.37
CA GLY A 140 18.96 -23.08 20.47
C GLY A 140 18.36 -22.60 21.79
N ASN A 141 17.29 -21.80 21.72
CA ASN A 141 16.68 -21.17 22.88
C ASN A 141 15.67 -22.08 23.63
N GLY A 142 15.45 -23.29 23.13
CA GLY A 142 14.49 -24.28 23.59
C GLY A 142 13.10 -24.14 22.95
N ARG A 143 12.97 -23.36 21.89
CA ARG A 143 11.75 -23.22 21.08
C ARG A 143 12.10 -23.46 19.61
N CYS A 144 11.09 -23.83 18.83
CA CYS A 144 11.26 -24.04 17.40
C CYS A 144 10.69 -22.85 16.61
N GLU A 145 11.56 -22.03 16.01
CA GLU A 145 11.18 -20.77 15.36
C GLU A 145 11.22 -20.89 13.82
N SER A 146 10.09 -20.61 13.13
CA SER A 146 10.04 -20.72 11.65
C SER A 146 10.03 -19.40 10.89
N PHE A 147 9.60 -18.29 11.50
CA PHE A 147 9.31 -17.05 10.77
C PHE A 147 10.53 -16.23 10.35
N ALA A 148 11.70 -16.46 10.94
CA ALA A 148 12.90 -15.66 10.71
C ALA A 148 14.12 -16.47 10.20
N GLY A 149 13.89 -17.69 9.69
CA GLY A 149 14.92 -18.52 9.04
C GLY A 149 15.75 -19.42 9.96
N GLN A 150 15.45 -19.49 11.26
CA GLN A 150 16.14 -20.32 12.26
C GLN A 150 15.91 -21.82 12.02
N ASN A 151 14.69 -22.20 11.65
CA ASN A 151 14.33 -23.58 11.31
C ASN A 151 14.78 -23.96 9.87
N THR A 152 16.09 -23.94 9.64
CA THR A 152 16.72 -24.34 8.37
C THR A 152 17.90 -25.27 8.62
N GLU A 153 18.30 -26.06 7.61
CA GLU A 153 19.47 -26.94 7.71
C GLU A 153 20.76 -26.15 7.99
N GLU A 154 20.90 -24.96 7.41
CA GLU A 154 22.04 -24.05 7.59
C GLU A 154 22.17 -23.55 9.04
N CYS A 155 21.04 -23.43 9.74
CA CYS A 155 20.95 -23.04 11.15
C CYS A 155 20.82 -24.24 12.09
N GLY A 156 21.07 -25.47 11.61
CA GLY A 156 21.01 -26.68 12.42
C GLY A 156 19.62 -27.06 12.90
N TRP A 157 18.57 -26.58 12.22
CA TRP A 157 17.18 -26.66 12.66
C TRP A 157 17.03 -26.07 14.07
N ASP A 158 17.46 -24.82 14.22
CA ASP A 158 17.43 -24.08 15.48
C ASP A 158 18.29 -24.73 16.58
N ASP A 159 19.57 -25.04 16.26
CA ASP A 159 20.50 -25.84 17.11
C ASP A 159 19.86 -27.12 17.68
N GLY A 160 18.96 -27.71 16.90
CA GLY A 160 18.26 -28.94 17.23
C GLY A 160 16.87 -28.79 17.86
N ASP A 161 16.44 -27.58 18.21
CA ASP A 161 15.13 -27.35 18.83
C ASP A 161 13.96 -27.72 17.91
N CYS A 162 14.15 -27.62 16.60
CA CYS A 162 13.14 -28.00 15.61
C CYS A 162 13.23 -29.44 15.10
N ILE A 163 14.26 -30.23 15.45
CA ILE A 163 14.49 -31.55 14.86
C ILE A 163 13.31 -32.50 15.10
N GLU A 164 12.81 -32.58 16.34
CA GLU A 164 11.72 -33.50 16.69
C GLU A 164 10.44 -33.20 15.88
N LEU A 165 10.09 -31.92 15.76
CA LEU A 165 8.91 -31.50 15.01
C LEU A 165 9.10 -31.70 13.50
N ASN A 166 10.28 -31.37 12.94
CA ASN A 166 10.58 -31.60 11.53
C ASN A 166 10.57 -33.09 11.15
N GLU A 167 11.07 -33.96 12.03
CA GLU A 167 11.03 -35.42 11.81
C GLU A 167 9.60 -35.96 11.88
N LYS A 168 8.76 -35.39 12.76
CA LYS A 168 7.36 -35.78 12.93
C LYS A 168 6.47 -35.27 11.80
N TYR A 169 6.73 -34.07 11.28
CA TYR A 169 5.96 -33.41 10.21
C TYR A 169 6.83 -32.97 9.02
N PRO A 170 7.47 -33.92 8.31
CA PRO A 170 8.46 -33.60 7.28
C PRO A 170 7.92 -32.88 6.05
N ASN A 171 6.59 -32.85 5.87
CA ASN A 171 5.93 -32.18 4.75
C ASN A 171 5.16 -30.91 5.18
N CYS A 172 5.20 -30.54 6.46
CA CYS A 172 4.56 -29.33 6.95
C CYS A 172 5.44 -28.13 6.66
N ILE A 173 4.88 -27.09 6.03
CA ILE A 173 5.64 -25.87 5.71
C ILE A 173 5.66 -24.98 6.95
N GLY A 174 6.85 -24.53 7.36
CA GLY A 174 6.99 -23.56 8.44
C GLY A 174 6.79 -24.12 9.85
N VAL A 175 7.14 -25.39 10.07
CA VAL A 175 7.10 -26.07 11.38
C VAL A 175 7.67 -25.18 12.49
N SER A 176 6.90 -24.96 13.55
CA SER A 176 7.28 -24.10 14.67
C SER A 176 6.70 -24.61 15.99
N PHE A 177 7.03 -23.95 17.10
CA PHE A 177 6.49 -24.20 18.44
C PHE A 177 4.96 -24.01 18.54
N GLU A 178 4.33 -23.40 17.54
CA GLU A 178 2.87 -23.26 17.48
C GLU A 178 2.21 -24.60 17.15
N LEU A 179 2.96 -25.56 16.59
CA LEU A 179 2.46 -26.87 16.27
C LEU A 179 2.38 -27.77 17.53
N GLU A 180 1.25 -28.45 17.74
CA GLU A 180 0.97 -29.26 18.97
C GLU A 180 0.96 -28.45 20.28
N ASN A 181 0.56 -27.19 20.24
CA ASN A 181 0.51 -26.33 21.42
C ASN A 181 -0.80 -26.42 22.24
N GLY A 182 -1.75 -27.25 21.81
CA GLY A 182 -3.08 -27.43 22.40
C GLY A 182 -4.13 -26.43 21.93
N ILE A 183 -3.83 -25.61 20.92
CA ILE A 183 -4.72 -24.63 20.29
C ILE A 183 -4.77 -24.97 18.80
N CYS A 184 -5.94 -24.92 18.16
CA CYS A 184 -5.99 -25.16 16.71
C CYS A 184 -5.56 -23.90 15.94
N ASN A 185 -4.31 -23.89 15.48
CA ASN A 185 -3.71 -22.85 14.65
C ASN A 185 -4.01 -23.12 13.17
N TYR A 186 -4.80 -22.24 12.55
CA TYR A 186 -5.27 -22.46 11.17
C TYR A 186 -4.14 -22.57 10.13
N LEU A 187 -2.98 -21.93 10.38
CA LEU A 187 -1.79 -22.05 9.55
C LEU A 187 -1.26 -23.50 9.46
N PHE A 188 -1.44 -24.30 10.51
CA PHE A 188 -1.02 -25.70 10.60
C PHE A 188 -2.19 -26.68 10.46
N SER A 189 -3.38 -26.19 10.07
CA SER A 189 -4.60 -27.00 9.93
C SER A 189 -4.66 -27.79 8.62
N SER A 190 -3.54 -28.36 8.17
CA SER A 190 -3.45 -29.22 6.98
C SER A 190 -3.16 -30.68 7.36
N GLU A 191 -3.38 -31.61 6.43
CA GLU A 191 -3.09 -33.03 6.64
C GLU A 191 -1.58 -33.26 6.82
N GLU A 192 -0.74 -32.49 6.11
CA GLU A 192 0.71 -32.55 6.17
C GLU A 192 1.27 -32.14 7.54
N CYS A 193 0.58 -31.24 8.22
CA CYS A 193 0.88 -30.78 9.59
C CYS A 193 0.10 -31.59 10.66
N GLY A 194 -0.58 -32.67 10.28
CA GLY A 194 -1.34 -33.52 11.18
C GLY A 194 -2.54 -32.83 11.83
N TRP A 195 -3.09 -31.79 11.18
CA TRP A 195 -4.13 -30.91 11.73
C TRP A 195 -3.68 -30.25 13.03
N ASP A 196 -2.60 -29.48 12.92
CA ASP A 196 -1.90 -28.88 14.05
C ASP A 196 -1.45 -29.92 15.08
N GLY A 197 -0.83 -30.98 14.55
CA GLY A 197 -0.45 -32.17 15.30
C GLY A 197 -1.55 -32.84 16.14
N GLY A 198 -2.81 -32.60 15.77
CA GLY A 198 -3.99 -33.16 16.40
C GLY A 198 -4.79 -32.14 17.22
N ASP A 199 -4.29 -30.92 17.41
CA ASP A 199 -4.99 -29.88 18.17
C ASP A 199 -6.26 -29.40 17.46
N CYS A 200 -6.33 -29.54 16.14
CA CYS A 200 -7.55 -29.29 15.37
C CYS A 200 -8.48 -30.51 15.27
N LEU A 201 -8.18 -31.62 15.96
CA LEU A 201 -9.01 -32.83 15.97
C LEU A 201 -9.72 -32.99 17.31
N PHE A 202 -11.02 -33.33 17.27
CA PHE A 202 -11.79 -33.70 18.45
C PHE A 202 -12.06 -35.21 18.46
N GLU A 203 -11.66 -35.94 19.51
CA GLU A 203 -11.70 -37.43 19.53
C GLU A 203 -13.09 -38.01 19.23
N GLU A 204 -14.16 -37.37 19.70
CA GLU A 204 -15.54 -37.82 19.50
C GLU A 204 -16.12 -37.36 18.14
N TYR A 205 -15.55 -36.29 17.56
CA TYR A 205 -15.97 -35.67 16.31
C TYR A 205 -14.76 -35.33 15.42
N PRO A 206 -14.06 -36.34 14.86
CA PRO A 206 -12.77 -36.17 14.19
C PRO A 206 -12.83 -35.40 12.86
N TYR A 207 -14.04 -35.08 12.39
CA TYR A 207 -14.28 -34.26 11.20
C TYR A 207 -14.74 -32.84 11.55
N CYS A 208 -14.97 -32.55 12.84
CA CYS A 208 -15.30 -31.23 13.34
C CYS A 208 -14.03 -30.40 13.46
N ARG A 209 -13.96 -29.30 12.70
CA ARG A 209 -12.82 -28.38 12.71
C ARG A 209 -13.21 -27.13 13.48
N VAL A 210 -12.57 -26.92 14.62
CA VAL A 210 -12.84 -25.80 15.50
C VAL A 210 -11.54 -25.17 15.96
N GLU A 211 -11.55 -23.85 16.12
CA GLU A 211 -10.40 -23.08 16.63
C GLU A 211 -10.07 -23.45 18.09
N TYR A 212 -11.12 -23.74 18.88
CA TYR A 212 -11.01 -24.18 20.27
C TYR A 212 -11.80 -25.48 20.48
N PRO A 213 -11.15 -26.66 20.50
CA PRO A 213 -11.82 -27.95 20.75
C PRO A 213 -12.64 -27.98 22.04
N GLY A 214 -12.24 -27.20 23.04
CA GLY A 214 -12.96 -27.05 24.31
C GLY A 214 -14.31 -26.34 24.21
N SER A 215 -14.68 -25.77 23.06
CA SER A 215 -15.99 -25.18 22.82
C SER A 215 -17.06 -26.20 22.46
N ILE A 216 -16.68 -27.43 22.11
CA ILE A 216 -17.63 -28.51 21.78
C ILE A 216 -18.10 -29.20 23.07
N GLY A 217 -19.40 -29.16 23.37
CA GLY A 217 -19.96 -29.81 24.56
C GLY A 217 -19.69 -29.07 25.87
N ASP A 218 -19.44 -27.76 25.81
CA ASP A 218 -19.16 -26.88 26.94
C ASP A 218 -20.42 -26.31 27.62
N GLY A 219 -21.60 -26.58 27.06
CA GLY A 219 -22.90 -26.12 27.52
C GLY A 219 -23.36 -24.80 26.90
N PHE A 220 -22.66 -24.26 25.90
CA PHE A 220 -23.06 -23.13 25.07
C PHE A 220 -23.23 -23.60 23.62
N CYS A 221 -24.30 -23.15 22.96
CA CYS A 221 -24.50 -23.48 21.55
C CYS A 221 -23.83 -22.43 20.66
N TYR A 222 -22.80 -22.85 19.93
CA TYR A 222 -22.09 -22.08 18.92
C TYR A 222 -22.64 -22.42 17.54
N ARG A 223 -23.27 -21.44 16.89
CA ARG A 223 -23.89 -21.60 15.55
C ARG A 223 -22.94 -22.18 14.51
N GLN A 224 -21.66 -21.83 14.55
CA GLN A 224 -20.66 -22.32 13.60
C GLN A 224 -20.29 -23.80 13.80
N TYR A 225 -20.57 -24.37 14.97
CA TYR A 225 -20.33 -25.78 15.33
C TYR A 225 -21.62 -26.60 15.41
N ASN A 226 -22.76 -25.97 15.09
CA ASN A 226 -24.07 -26.61 15.01
C ASN A 226 -24.23 -27.42 13.70
N THR A 227 -23.37 -28.42 13.52
CA THR A 227 -23.32 -29.28 12.33
C THR A 227 -23.33 -30.75 12.74
N THR A 228 -23.72 -31.63 11.82
CA THR A 228 -23.68 -33.08 12.06
C THR A 228 -22.25 -33.58 12.31
N GLU A 229 -21.26 -32.96 11.67
CA GLU A 229 -19.85 -33.27 11.80
C GLU A 229 -19.31 -32.97 13.19
N CYS A 230 -19.89 -31.97 13.87
CA CYS A 230 -19.57 -31.53 15.23
C CYS A 230 -20.53 -32.05 16.30
N GLY A 231 -21.43 -32.97 15.94
CA GLY A 231 -22.43 -33.50 16.87
C GLY A 231 -23.41 -32.45 17.37
N PHE A 232 -23.70 -31.42 16.58
CA PHE A 232 -24.47 -30.24 16.98
C PHE A 232 -23.86 -29.57 18.21
N ASP A 233 -22.60 -29.21 18.07
CA ASP A 233 -21.77 -28.63 19.14
C ASP A 233 -21.67 -29.53 20.38
N GLY A 234 -21.35 -30.81 20.16
CA GLY A 234 -21.27 -31.79 21.25
C GLY A 234 -22.60 -32.04 21.97
N GLY A 235 -23.71 -31.68 21.32
CA GLY A 235 -25.05 -31.76 21.88
C GLY A 235 -25.54 -30.46 22.53
N ASP A 236 -24.72 -29.42 22.63
CA ASP A 236 -25.11 -28.15 23.25
C ASP A 236 -26.19 -27.39 22.47
N CYS A 237 -26.27 -27.65 21.16
CA CYS A 237 -27.31 -27.09 20.30
C CYS A 237 -28.56 -27.98 20.19
N VAL A 238 -28.63 -29.11 20.92
CA VAL A 238 -29.77 -30.02 20.88
C VAL A 238 -30.73 -29.76 22.04
N VAL A 239 -31.98 -29.43 21.73
CA VAL A 239 -33.02 -29.20 22.73
C VAL A 239 -33.70 -30.53 23.09
N GLU A 240 -33.78 -30.84 24.40
CA GLU A 240 -34.42 -32.07 24.88
C GLU A 240 -35.91 -32.11 24.47
N GLY A 241 -36.26 -33.06 23.60
CA GLY A 241 -37.61 -33.20 23.05
C GLY A 241 -37.82 -32.60 21.65
N TYR A 242 -36.88 -31.77 21.16
CA TYR A 242 -36.96 -31.09 19.87
C TYR A 242 -35.63 -31.19 19.08
N PRO A 243 -35.22 -32.40 18.66
CA PRO A 243 -33.90 -32.63 18.05
C PRO A 243 -33.74 -32.05 16.63
N GLU A 244 -34.84 -31.63 16.00
CA GLU A 244 -34.83 -30.94 14.70
C GLU A 244 -34.86 -29.41 14.85
N CYS A 245 -34.97 -28.91 16.08
CA CYS A 245 -34.96 -27.47 16.37
C CYS A 245 -33.53 -26.94 16.43
N ILE A 246 -33.12 -26.25 15.36
CA ILE A 246 -31.80 -25.62 15.27
C ILE A 246 -31.88 -24.26 15.94
N VAL A 247 -31.26 -24.14 17.12
CA VAL A 247 -31.27 -22.91 17.94
C VAL A 247 -29.91 -22.24 17.99
N GLU A 248 -29.90 -20.92 18.20
CA GLU A 248 -28.69 -20.18 18.57
C GLU A 248 -28.46 -20.24 20.09
N GLU A 249 -29.53 -20.38 20.89
CA GLU A 249 -29.48 -20.58 22.34
C GLU A 249 -30.57 -21.56 22.80
N TYR A 250 -30.21 -22.74 23.29
CA TYR A 250 -31.21 -23.72 23.77
C TYR A 250 -32.03 -23.23 24.97
N LYS A 251 -31.54 -22.23 25.70
CA LYS A 251 -32.25 -21.59 26.83
C LYS A 251 -33.39 -20.67 26.38
N SER A 252 -33.48 -20.35 25.10
CA SER A 252 -34.61 -19.60 24.57
C SER A 252 -35.89 -20.44 24.47
N ILE A 253 -35.78 -21.76 24.32
CA ILE A 253 -36.94 -22.64 24.25
C ILE A 253 -37.59 -22.83 25.63
N GLY A 254 -38.89 -22.55 25.76
CA GLY A 254 -39.64 -22.80 27.00
C GLY A 254 -39.29 -21.84 28.14
N ASN A 255 -38.83 -20.63 27.82
CA ASN A 255 -38.45 -19.57 28.74
C ASN A 255 -39.64 -18.66 29.20
N SER A 256 -40.88 -18.99 28.83
CA SER A 256 -42.11 -18.19 29.02
C SER A 256 -42.19 -16.89 28.21
N VAL A 257 -41.35 -16.74 27.19
CA VAL A 257 -41.35 -15.63 26.23
C VAL A 257 -41.46 -16.26 24.85
N CYS A 258 -42.46 -15.87 24.05
CA CYS A 258 -42.62 -16.44 22.72
C CYS A 258 -41.57 -15.89 21.72
N ASP A 259 -40.48 -16.61 21.52
CA ASP A 259 -39.37 -16.31 20.63
C ASP A 259 -39.69 -16.72 19.18
N ARG A 260 -39.78 -15.72 18.29
CA ARG A 260 -40.21 -15.90 16.90
C ARG A 260 -39.38 -16.92 16.12
N ASN A 261 -38.05 -16.90 16.30
CA ASN A 261 -37.15 -17.78 15.55
C ASN A 261 -37.39 -19.26 15.87
N TYR A 262 -38.05 -19.54 17.00
CA TYR A 262 -38.36 -20.88 17.49
C TYR A 262 -39.87 -21.16 17.54
N ASN A 263 -40.71 -20.24 17.04
CA ASN A 263 -42.15 -20.45 16.87
C ASN A 263 -42.46 -21.33 15.64
N THR A 264 -41.88 -22.52 15.60
CA THR A 264 -42.06 -23.52 14.53
C THR A 264 -42.54 -24.83 15.12
N GLU A 265 -43.17 -25.69 14.31
CA GLU A 265 -43.59 -27.03 14.75
C GLU A 265 -42.39 -27.87 15.21
N GLU A 266 -41.24 -27.72 14.54
CA GLU A 266 -39.97 -28.40 14.83
C GLU A 266 -39.41 -28.04 16.22
N CYS A 267 -39.62 -26.79 16.66
CA CYS A 267 -39.25 -26.28 17.97
C CYS A 267 -40.38 -26.35 19.02
N GLY A 268 -41.50 -27.02 18.69
CA GLY A 268 -42.65 -27.14 19.58
C GLY A 268 -43.33 -25.83 19.90
N PHE A 269 -43.33 -24.88 18.94
CA PHE A 269 -43.80 -23.51 19.14
C PHE A 269 -43.11 -22.86 20.33
N ASP A 270 -41.78 -22.86 20.27
CA ASP A 270 -40.89 -22.35 21.31
C ASP A 270 -41.11 -23.04 22.67
N GLY A 271 -41.15 -24.38 22.65
CA GLY A 271 -41.41 -25.16 23.86
C GLY A 271 -42.81 -24.95 24.45
N GLY A 272 -43.75 -24.42 23.65
CA GLY A 272 -45.12 -24.09 24.04
C GLY A 272 -45.33 -22.63 24.46
N ASP A 273 -44.28 -21.80 24.51
CA ASP A 273 -44.41 -20.38 24.89
C ASP A 273 -45.23 -19.57 23.89
N CYS A 274 -45.28 -20.02 22.63
CA CYS A 274 -46.06 -19.40 21.58
C CYS A 274 -47.49 -19.92 21.42
N ASP A 275 -47.94 -20.89 22.22
CA ASP A 275 -49.25 -21.54 22.04
C ASP A 275 -50.43 -20.55 22.16
N ASP A 276 -50.44 -19.71 23.19
CA ASP A 276 -51.50 -18.71 23.40
C ASP A 276 -51.49 -17.64 22.30
N PHE A 277 -50.29 -17.28 21.81
CA PHE A 277 -50.10 -16.36 20.70
C PHE A 277 -50.66 -16.96 19.40
N ASN A 278 -50.24 -18.17 19.03
CA ASN A 278 -50.71 -18.88 17.83
C ASN A 278 -52.22 -19.15 17.87
N LYS A 279 -52.80 -19.29 19.07
CA LYS A 279 -54.26 -19.39 19.23
C LYS A 279 -54.99 -18.07 18.97
N LYS A 280 -54.40 -16.95 19.37
CA LYS A 280 -54.98 -15.61 19.21
C LYS A 280 -54.79 -15.05 17.80
N TYR A 281 -53.65 -15.34 17.19
CA TYR A 281 -53.25 -14.86 15.86
C TYR A 281 -52.71 -16.02 14.99
N PRO A 282 -53.57 -16.96 14.57
CA PRO A 282 -53.15 -18.23 13.94
C PRO A 282 -52.44 -18.08 12.60
N ASN A 283 -52.57 -16.93 11.95
CA ASN A 283 -51.89 -16.62 10.69
C ASN A 283 -50.80 -15.55 10.85
N CYS A 284 -50.55 -15.07 12.07
CA CYS A 284 -49.51 -14.08 12.32
C CYS A 284 -48.21 -14.80 12.67
N ILE A 285 -47.18 -14.60 11.85
CA ILE A 285 -45.90 -15.31 11.94
C ILE A 285 -44.92 -14.62 12.92
N PHE A 286 -45.36 -13.57 13.61
CA PHE A 286 -44.50 -12.71 14.42
C PHE A 286 -45.15 -12.42 15.77
N SER A 287 -44.46 -12.72 16.87
CA SER A 287 -45.05 -12.79 18.21
C SER A 287 -44.69 -11.66 19.15
N HIS A 288 -43.56 -10.99 18.96
CA HIS A 288 -43.11 -9.94 19.87
C HIS A 288 -43.81 -8.62 19.56
N ASN A 289 -44.17 -7.86 20.62
CA ASN A 289 -44.68 -6.49 20.55
C ASN A 289 -46.13 -6.26 20.04
N ILE A 290 -46.91 -7.32 19.83
CA ILE A 290 -48.32 -7.14 19.45
C ILE A 290 -49.20 -6.60 20.60
N GLY A 291 -49.84 -5.45 20.38
CA GLY A 291 -50.74 -4.83 21.37
C GLY A 291 -49.99 -4.15 22.52
N ASN A 292 -48.79 -3.63 22.26
CA ASN A 292 -47.93 -2.96 23.24
C ASN A 292 -48.18 -1.43 23.34
N GLY A 293 -49.11 -0.89 22.55
CA GLY A 293 -49.46 0.52 22.48
C GLY A 293 -48.68 1.33 21.43
N TRP A 294 -47.82 0.69 20.63
CA TRP A 294 -47.05 1.31 19.56
C TRP A 294 -47.41 0.65 18.23
N CYS A 295 -47.71 1.44 17.20
CA CYS A 295 -48.03 0.89 15.90
C CYS A 295 -46.75 0.43 15.17
N SER A 296 -46.54 -0.88 15.09
CA SER A 296 -45.43 -1.52 14.39
C SER A 296 -45.89 -2.00 13.01
N SER A 297 -45.31 -1.47 11.95
CA SER A 297 -45.63 -1.85 10.56
C SER A 297 -45.60 -3.35 10.30
N ARG A 298 -44.63 -4.06 10.90
CA ARG A 298 -44.41 -5.50 10.76
C ARG A 298 -45.61 -6.30 11.24
N TYR A 299 -46.37 -5.78 12.20
CA TYR A 299 -47.58 -6.38 12.76
C TYR A 299 -48.85 -5.69 12.27
N ASN A 300 -48.72 -4.66 11.45
CA ASN A 300 -49.82 -3.89 10.89
C ASN A 300 -50.50 -4.62 9.73
N THR A 301 -50.93 -5.85 9.97
CA THR A 301 -51.64 -6.70 9.01
C THR A 301 -52.95 -7.19 9.65
N GLU A 302 -53.93 -7.52 8.80
CA GLU A 302 -55.19 -8.10 9.29
C GLU A 302 -54.95 -9.41 10.07
N GLU A 303 -53.96 -10.21 9.65
CA GLU A 303 -53.59 -11.49 10.26
C GLU A 303 -53.04 -11.34 11.69
N CYS A 304 -52.33 -10.24 11.95
CA CYS A 304 -51.80 -9.86 13.27
C CYS A 304 -52.74 -8.91 14.05
N GLY A 305 -53.96 -8.71 13.54
CA GLY A 305 -54.97 -7.86 14.17
C GLY A 305 -54.61 -6.37 14.20
N TRP A 306 -53.88 -5.88 13.20
CA TRP A 306 -53.38 -4.51 13.09
C TRP A 306 -52.54 -4.10 14.31
N ASP A 307 -51.50 -4.90 14.56
CA ASP A 307 -50.64 -4.83 15.74
C ASP A 307 -51.44 -4.93 17.05
N GLY A 308 -52.36 -5.89 17.11
CA GLY A 308 -53.22 -6.06 18.29
C GLY A 308 -54.17 -4.89 18.55
N GLY A 309 -54.34 -4.01 17.56
CA GLY A 309 -55.17 -2.81 17.62
C GLY A 309 -54.37 -1.50 17.63
N ASP A 310 -53.06 -1.55 17.82
CA ASP A 310 -52.22 -0.35 17.98
C ASP A 310 -52.12 0.48 16.70
N CYS A 311 -52.22 -0.17 15.53
CA CYS A 311 -52.18 0.51 14.23
C CYS A 311 -53.54 0.99 13.70
N VAL A 312 -54.64 0.76 14.42
CA VAL A 312 -55.98 1.09 13.92
C VAL A 312 -56.16 2.60 13.71
N GLU A 313 -55.66 3.44 14.62
CA GLU A 313 -55.74 4.90 14.47
C GLU A 313 -54.92 5.39 13.26
N PHE A 314 -53.69 4.88 13.12
CA PHE A 314 -52.82 5.16 11.99
C PHE A 314 -53.48 4.76 10.66
N ASN A 315 -53.99 3.53 10.54
CA ASN A 315 -54.66 3.04 9.34
C ASN A 315 -55.93 3.81 9.00
N ASN A 316 -56.63 4.36 10.00
CA ASN A 316 -57.79 5.21 9.73
C ASN A 316 -57.38 6.58 9.18
N LYS A 317 -56.23 7.11 9.62
CA LYS A 317 -55.71 8.42 9.19
C LYS A 317 -54.99 8.33 7.84
N TYR A 318 -54.23 7.25 7.60
CA TYR A 318 -53.42 7.01 6.41
C TYR A 318 -53.66 5.60 5.83
N PRO A 319 -54.85 5.33 5.28
CA PRO A 319 -55.29 3.98 4.90
C PRO A 319 -54.48 3.30 3.79
N ASN A 320 -53.70 4.07 3.02
CA ASN A 320 -52.89 3.55 1.92
C ASN A 320 -51.39 3.83 2.13
N CYS A 321 -50.98 4.31 3.30
CA CYS A 321 -49.57 4.58 3.61
C CYS A 321 -48.88 3.27 3.98
N MET A 322 -47.99 2.80 3.11
CA MET A 322 -47.17 1.61 3.34
C MET A 322 -45.79 2.07 3.82
N THR A 323 -45.62 2.18 5.15
CA THR A 323 -44.36 2.54 5.80
C THR A 323 -43.97 1.51 6.85
N GLU A 324 -42.67 1.30 7.03
CA GLU A 324 -42.15 0.42 8.06
C GLU A 324 -42.07 1.07 9.45
N HIS A 325 -42.15 2.40 9.53
CA HIS A 325 -42.16 3.13 10.79
C HIS A 325 -43.32 4.14 10.83
N PRO A 326 -44.56 3.68 11.13
CA PRO A 326 -45.73 4.55 11.28
C PRO A 326 -45.54 5.67 12.31
N GLU A 327 -44.71 5.43 13.33
CA GLU A 327 -44.30 6.39 14.35
C GLU A 327 -43.50 7.57 13.81
N ALA A 328 -42.89 7.40 12.64
CA ALA A 328 -42.11 8.43 11.99
C ALA A 328 -43.01 9.39 11.20
N ILE A 329 -44.29 9.06 10.97
CA ILE A 329 -45.20 9.91 10.21
C ILE A 329 -45.69 11.10 11.05
N GLY A 330 -45.34 12.32 10.63
CA GLY A 330 -45.77 13.56 11.31
C GLY A 330 -45.03 13.82 12.62
N ASN A 331 -43.71 13.58 12.64
CA ASN A 331 -42.82 13.77 13.79
C ASN A 331 -42.05 15.11 13.77
N ASP A 332 -42.48 16.06 12.94
CA ASP A 332 -41.85 17.36 12.64
C ASP A 332 -40.53 17.27 11.85
N TYR A 333 -40.19 16.10 11.29
CA TYR A 333 -39.05 15.90 10.40
C TYR A 333 -39.51 15.38 9.04
N CYS A 334 -39.15 16.07 7.96
CA CYS A 334 -39.50 15.59 6.62
C CYS A 334 -38.64 14.39 6.20
N GLN A 335 -39.22 13.18 6.27
CA GLN A 335 -38.58 11.94 5.82
C GLN A 335 -39.02 11.58 4.40
N VAL A 336 -38.04 11.26 3.57
CA VAL A 336 -38.19 11.18 2.12
C VAL A 336 -37.93 9.78 1.59
N GLU A 337 -36.91 9.08 2.12
CA GLU A 337 -36.65 7.64 1.97
C GLU A 337 -35.54 7.25 2.97
N LEU A 338 -35.51 6.00 3.46
CA LEU A 338 -34.35 5.44 4.17
C LEU A 338 -33.75 4.37 3.25
N ASN A 339 -32.64 4.67 2.59
CA ASN A 339 -31.93 3.71 1.75
C ASN A 339 -30.55 3.39 2.33
N THR A 340 -30.49 2.92 3.57
CA THR A 340 -29.22 2.42 4.13
C THR A 340 -29.04 0.93 3.83
N LEU A 341 -27.86 0.60 3.29
CA LEU A 341 -27.39 -0.74 2.92
C LEU A 341 -27.27 -1.75 4.09
N GLU A 342 -27.81 -1.45 5.27
CA GLU A 342 -27.70 -2.28 6.47
C GLU A 342 -29.00 -3.05 6.78
N CYS A 343 -30.14 -2.64 6.21
CA CYS A 343 -31.38 -3.40 6.31
C CYS A 343 -31.62 -4.14 4.99
N GLY A 344 -31.26 -5.42 4.96
CA GLY A 344 -31.55 -6.32 3.85
C GLY A 344 -33.04 -6.63 3.70
N TRP A 345 -33.88 -5.59 3.50
CA TRP A 345 -35.23 -5.48 2.92
C TRP A 345 -35.93 -4.21 3.45
N CYS A 346 -35.75 -3.02 2.84
CA CYS A 346 -36.63 -1.86 3.07
C CYS A 346 -36.80 -1.00 1.79
N SER A 347 -38.05 -0.63 1.47
CA SER A 347 -38.41 0.46 0.54
C SER A 347 -39.57 1.23 1.18
N SER A 348 -39.28 1.93 2.28
CA SER A 348 -40.28 2.71 3.02
C SER A 348 -40.42 4.11 2.42
N ARG A 349 -41.63 4.47 2.01
CA ARG A 349 -41.94 5.76 1.37
C ARG A 349 -42.76 6.64 2.31
N TYR A 350 -42.12 7.57 3.02
CA TYR A 350 -42.75 8.47 3.99
C TYR A 350 -43.29 9.76 3.34
N ASN A 351 -42.51 10.37 2.44
CA ASN A 351 -42.89 11.56 1.68
C ASN A 351 -43.75 11.21 0.45
N THR A 352 -44.92 10.61 0.65
CA THR A 352 -45.90 10.37 -0.44
C THR A 352 -47.26 10.97 -0.13
N GLU A 353 -48.08 11.19 -1.17
CA GLU A 353 -49.46 11.66 -1.01
C GLU A 353 -50.28 10.72 -0.12
N GLU A 354 -50.06 9.40 -0.21
CA GLU A 354 -50.76 8.40 0.60
C GLU A 354 -50.41 8.48 2.09
N CYS A 355 -49.17 8.89 2.41
CA CYS A 355 -48.69 9.14 3.76
C CYS A 355 -48.88 10.60 4.21
N GLY A 356 -49.57 11.41 3.40
CA GLY A 356 -49.84 12.82 3.69
C GLY A 356 -48.61 13.71 3.64
N TRP A 357 -47.60 13.36 2.83
CA TRP A 357 -46.29 14.01 2.75
C TRP A 357 -45.61 14.04 4.12
N ASP A 358 -45.33 12.83 4.63
CA ASP A 358 -44.86 12.60 6.00
C ASP A 358 -45.75 13.27 7.06
N GLY A 359 -47.06 12.99 7.00
CA GLY A 359 -48.02 13.55 7.93
C GLY A 359 -48.19 15.08 7.88
N GLY A 360 -47.56 15.75 6.91
CA GLY A 360 -47.55 17.19 6.73
C GLY A 360 -46.14 17.78 6.77
N ASP A 361 -45.15 17.05 7.26
CA ASP A 361 -43.81 17.56 7.56
C ASP A 361 -43.03 17.91 6.29
N CYS A 362 -43.30 17.19 5.19
CA CYS A 362 -42.68 17.47 3.90
C CYS A 362 -43.43 18.48 3.02
N VAL A 363 -44.54 19.07 3.48
CA VAL A 363 -45.36 19.96 2.64
C VAL A 363 -44.60 21.23 2.26
N GLU A 364 -43.86 21.85 3.19
CA GLU A 364 -43.09 23.07 2.90
C GLU A 364 -41.97 22.78 1.90
N PHE A 365 -41.22 21.70 2.13
CA PHE A 365 -40.17 21.21 1.24
C PHE A 365 -40.72 20.93 -0.17
N ASN A 366 -41.79 20.13 -0.30
CA ASN A 366 -42.39 19.78 -1.59
C ASN A 366 -42.95 20.99 -2.34
N ASN A 367 -43.38 22.04 -1.61
CA ASN A 367 -43.83 23.29 -2.24
C ASN A 367 -42.65 24.12 -2.77
N LYS A 368 -41.50 24.12 -2.07
CA LYS A 368 -40.29 24.85 -2.46
C LYS A 368 -39.52 24.12 -3.57
N TYR A 369 -39.44 22.79 -3.48
CA TYR A 369 -38.66 21.93 -4.37
C TYR A 369 -39.46 20.72 -4.87
N PRO A 370 -40.51 20.93 -5.71
CA PRO A 370 -41.47 19.89 -6.08
C PRO A 370 -40.89 18.71 -6.88
N ASN A 371 -39.68 18.86 -7.43
CA ASN A 371 -39.01 17.81 -8.21
C ASN A 371 -37.66 17.39 -7.62
N CYS A 372 -37.30 17.88 -6.43
CA CYS A 372 -36.05 17.49 -5.77
C CYS A 372 -36.22 16.11 -5.13
N MET A 373 -35.43 15.14 -5.59
CA MET A 373 -35.39 13.80 -5.01
C MET A 373 -34.15 13.72 -4.12
N THR A 374 -34.33 13.92 -2.82
CA THR A 374 -33.28 13.81 -1.79
C THR A 374 -33.83 13.01 -0.61
N GLU A 375 -32.96 12.31 0.11
CA GLU A 375 -33.27 11.68 1.41
C GLU A 375 -32.99 12.60 2.62
N HIS A 376 -32.34 13.76 2.39
CA HIS A 376 -31.97 14.75 3.40
C HIS A 376 -32.43 16.16 3.00
N PRO A 377 -33.72 16.50 3.12
CA PRO A 377 -34.24 17.84 2.82
C PRO A 377 -33.62 18.92 3.72
N GLU A 378 -33.24 18.56 4.93
CA GLU A 378 -32.54 19.41 5.91
C GLU A 378 -31.13 19.80 5.48
N ALA A 379 -30.55 19.08 4.51
CA ALA A 379 -29.23 19.37 4.01
C ALA A 379 -29.24 20.48 2.92
N ILE A 380 -30.43 20.89 2.44
CA ILE A 380 -30.54 22.02 1.51
C ILE A 380 -30.31 23.34 2.24
N GLY A 381 -29.32 24.13 1.80
CA GLY A 381 -29.10 25.49 2.33
C GLY A 381 -28.58 25.50 3.77
N ASN A 382 -27.76 24.51 4.12
CA ASN A 382 -27.16 24.36 5.44
C ASN A 382 -25.74 24.96 5.56
N ASP A 383 -25.34 25.80 4.61
CA ASP A 383 -24.01 26.38 4.41
C ASP A 383 -22.91 25.34 4.05
N TYR A 384 -23.30 24.10 3.71
CA TYR A 384 -22.39 23.06 3.24
C TYR A 384 -22.83 22.54 1.87
N CYS A 385 -21.99 22.73 0.87
CA CYS A 385 -22.28 22.22 -0.47
C CYS A 385 -22.44 20.69 -0.52
N GLN A 386 -23.67 20.27 -0.79
CA GLN A 386 -24.08 18.89 -1.06
C GLN A 386 -24.13 18.66 -2.57
N VAL A 387 -23.16 17.92 -3.12
CA VAL A 387 -23.09 17.61 -4.57
C VAL A 387 -24.42 17.08 -5.10
N GLU A 388 -25.05 16.19 -4.34
CA GLU A 388 -26.29 15.51 -4.72
C GLU A 388 -27.49 16.46 -4.75
N LEU A 389 -27.44 17.55 -3.99
CA LEU A 389 -28.49 18.59 -3.93
C LEU A 389 -28.16 19.80 -4.80
N ASN A 390 -26.97 19.83 -5.41
CA ASN A 390 -26.56 20.88 -6.33
C ASN A 390 -27.16 20.70 -7.73
N THR A 391 -28.47 20.58 -7.81
CA THR A 391 -29.24 20.40 -9.05
C THR A 391 -30.27 21.51 -9.22
N LEU A 392 -30.72 21.75 -10.45
CA LEU A 392 -31.77 22.73 -10.73
C LEU A 392 -33.06 22.42 -9.97
N GLU A 393 -33.40 21.14 -9.85
CA GLU A 393 -34.58 20.62 -9.17
C GLU A 393 -34.56 20.88 -7.66
N CYS A 394 -33.37 20.85 -7.05
CA CYS A 394 -33.12 21.12 -5.63
C CYS A 394 -32.67 22.58 -5.37
N GLY A 395 -32.73 23.44 -6.39
CA GLY A 395 -32.39 24.87 -6.24
C GLY A 395 -30.91 25.14 -6.00
N TRP A 396 -30.02 24.27 -6.51
CA TRP A 396 -28.56 24.36 -6.37
C TRP A 396 -28.10 24.41 -4.91
N ASP A 397 -28.70 23.56 -4.08
CA ASP A 397 -28.45 23.54 -2.64
C ASP A 397 -28.64 24.92 -1.97
N GLU A 398 -29.67 25.65 -2.41
CA GLU A 398 -29.93 27.05 -2.03
C GLU A 398 -28.75 28.04 -2.26
N GLY A 399 -27.80 27.63 -3.08
CA GLY A 399 -26.61 28.39 -3.42
C GLY A 399 -25.37 28.05 -2.59
N ASP A 400 -25.42 27.05 -1.71
CA ASP A 400 -24.28 26.62 -0.87
C ASP A 400 -23.09 26.13 -1.71
N CYS A 401 -23.35 25.70 -2.94
CA CYS A 401 -22.34 25.29 -3.91
C CYS A 401 -21.88 26.41 -4.87
N ILE A 402 -22.41 27.64 -4.73
CA ILE A 402 -22.04 28.76 -5.60
C ILE A 402 -20.80 29.44 -5.03
N VAL A 403 -19.72 29.45 -5.80
CA VAL A 403 -18.49 30.17 -5.46
C VAL A 403 -18.63 31.65 -5.83
N GLU A 404 -18.42 32.56 -4.86
CA GLU A 404 -18.47 34.00 -5.11
C GLU A 404 -17.41 34.41 -6.14
N GLY A 405 -17.83 35.00 -7.26
CA GLY A 405 -16.95 35.39 -8.37
C GLY A 405 -16.79 34.33 -9.47
N TYR A 406 -17.15 33.07 -9.19
CA TYR A 406 -17.05 31.94 -10.12
C TYR A 406 -18.36 31.13 -10.17
N PRO A 407 -19.47 31.72 -10.67
CA PRO A 407 -20.80 31.11 -10.61
C PRO A 407 -20.96 29.85 -11.49
N ASP A 408 -20.07 29.67 -12.46
CA ASP A 408 -20.04 28.48 -13.34
C ASP A 408 -19.06 27.40 -12.82
N CYS A 409 -18.39 27.64 -11.69
CA CYS A 409 -17.51 26.68 -11.03
C CYS A 409 -18.32 25.69 -10.20
N ASN A 410 -18.39 24.43 -10.64
CA ASN A 410 -19.12 23.38 -9.96
C ASN A 410 -18.16 22.35 -9.34
N VAL A 411 -17.63 22.66 -8.16
CA VAL A 411 -16.63 21.86 -7.44
C VAL A 411 -17.01 21.68 -5.98
N THR A 412 -16.58 20.56 -5.38
CA THR A 412 -16.96 20.21 -4.00
C THR A 412 -15.79 19.56 -3.24
N PRO A 413 -15.40 20.10 -2.09
CA PRO A 413 -15.93 21.30 -1.42
C PRO A 413 -15.55 22.65 -2.08
N PRO A 414 -16.45 23.65 -2.17
CA PRO A 414 -16.20 24.94 -2.84
C PRO A 414 -15.18 25.85 -2.12
N TYR A 415 -14.92 25.63 -0.84
CA TYR A 415 -14.00 26.44 -0.05
C TYR A 415 -12.52 26.21 -0.36
N TYR A 416 -12.18 25.24 -1.22
CA TYR A 416 -10.81 25.08 -1.74
C TYR A 416 -10.48 26.12 -2.81
N ILE A 417 -11.49 26.76 -3.42
CA ILE A 417 -11.25 27.82 -4.40
C ILE A 417 -10.64 29.06 -3.73
N GLY A 418 -9.42 29.43 -4.11
CA GLY A 418 -8.76 30.64 -3.61
C GLY A 418 -8.29 30.52 -2.16
N ASP A 419 -7.99 29.31 -1.69
CA ASP A 419 -7.54 29.05 -0.32
C ASP A 419 -6.01 29.20 -0.12
N GLY A 420 -5.28 29.49 -1.20
CA GLY A 420 -3.84 29.66 -1.25
C GLY A 420 -3.07 28.40 -1.64
N TYR A 421 -3.76 27.28 -1.93
CA TYR A 421 -3.17 26.05 -2.44
C TYR A 421 -3.70 25.74 -3.83
N CYS A 422 -2.84 25.30 -4.75
CA CYS A 422 -3.31 24.89 -6.07
C CYS A 422 -3.90 23.46 -6.05
N HIS A 423 -5.20 23.34 -6.24
CA HIS A 423 -5.94 22.09 -6.37
C HIS A 423 -6.04 21.67 -7.84
N SER A 424 -5.05 20.92 -8.29
CA SER A 424 -4.95 20.44 -9.68
C SER A 424 -5.92 19.30 -10.05
N TYR A 425 -6.51 18.63 -9.06
CA TYR A 425 -7.46 17.53 -9.23
C TYR A 425 -8.87 17.94 -8.81
N GLY A 426 -9.91 17.25 -9.28
CA GLY A 426 -11.29 17.47 -8.83
C GLY A 426 -12.04 18.62 -9.51
N GLY A 427 -11.47 19.22 -10.56
CA GLY A 427 -12.13 20.25 -11.37
C GLY A 427 -11.93 21.69 -10.88
N TYR A 428 -11.07 21.92 -9.89
CA TYR A 428 -10.76 23.25 -9.35
C TYR A 428 -9.84 24.06 -10.26
N ASN A 429 -8.80 23.41 -10.82
CA ASN A 429 -7.88 24.02 -11.77
C ASN A 429 -8.44 24.09 -13.21
N VAL A 430 -9.59 24.75 -13.39
CA VAL A 430 -10.19 25.03 -14.69
C VAL A 430 -10.58 26.51 -14.81
N SER A 431 -10.77 26.98 -16.03
CA SER A 431 -11.03 28.40 -16.31
C SER A 431 -12.32 28.93 -15.66
N GLU A 432 -13.33 28.08 -15.54
CA GLU A 432 -14.64 28.35 -14.92
C GLU A 432 -14.51 28.61 -13.42
N CYS A 433 -13.47 28.05 -12.80
CA CYS A 433 -13.10 28.19 -11.40
C CYS A 433 -11.95 29.19 -11.17
N GLY A 434 -11.56 29.94 -12.20
CA GLY A 434 -10.47 30.91 -12.12
C GLY A 434 -9.08 30.27 -11.93
N TYR A 435 -8.91 29.00 -12.28
CA TYR A 435 -7.72 28.19 -11.96
C TYR A 435 -7.48 28.17 -10.45
N ASP A 436 -8.46 27.57 -9.76
CA ASP A 436 -8.52 27.50 -8.31
C ASP A 436 -8.49 28.87 -7.62
N GLY A 437 -9.34 29.79 -8.08
CA GLY A 437 -9.39 31.15 -7.53
C GLY A 437 -8.14 32.00 -7.83
N GLY A 438 -7.24 31.49 -8.65
CA GLY A 438 -5.94 32.10 -8.99
C GLY A 438 -4.76 31.39 -8.34
N ASP A 439 -4.97 30.39 -7.47
CA ASP A 439 -3.90 29.73 -6.72
C ASP A 439 -3.01 28.85 -7.59
N CYS A 440 -3.51 28.41 -8.76
CA CYS A 440 -2.73 27.66 -9.75
C CYS A 440 -2.04 28.56 -10.81
N ILE A 441 -2.09 29.87 -10.65
CA ILE A 441 -1.47 30.83 -11.56
C ILE A 441 -0.09 31.24 -11.03
N VAL A 442 0.94 31.11 -11.86
CA VAL A 442 2.27 31.62 -11.53
C VAL A 442 2.31 33.14 -11.69
N GLU A 443 2.66 33.88 -10.64
CA GLU A 443 2.58 35.36 -10.60
C GLU A 443 3.34 36.03 -11.76
N ASP A 444 4.56 35.55 -12.05
CA ASP A 444 5.40 36.07 -13.12
C ASP A 444 5.01 35.54 -14.52
N TYR A 445 4.23 34.47 -14.60
CA TYR A 445 3.82 33.79 -15.83
C TYR A 445 2.30 33.51 -15.84
N PRO A 446 1.44 34.51 -16.08
CA PRO A 446 -0.02 34.36 -15.94
C PRO A 446 -0.72 33.42 -16.93
N SER A 447 0.02 32.84 -17.87
CA SER A 447 -0.47 31.82 -18.81
C SER A 447 0.06 30.42 -18.49
N CYS A 448 0.89 30.28 -17.45
CA CYS A 448 1.38 29.03 -16.92
C CYS A 448 0.42 28.54 -15.83
N PHE A 449 -0.25 27.42 -16.11
CA PHE A 449 -1.21 26.79 -15.21
C PHE A 449 -0.67 25.41 -14.85
N VAL A 450 -0.04 25.30 -13.68
CA VAL A 450 0.62 24.08 -13.21
C VAL A 450 0.06 23.69 -11.85
N SER A 451 0.29 22.44 -11.45
CA SER A 451 -0.23 21.92 -10.17
C SER A 451 0.53 22.42 -8.95
N ASP A 452 1.76 22.92 -9.12
CA ASP A 452 2.59 23.44 -8.05
C ASP A 452 3.35 24.69 -8.53
N PRO A 453 2.72 25.88 -8.53
CA PRO A 453 3.34 27.11 -9.02
C PRO A 453 4.71 27.46 -8.42
N PRO A 454 5.00 27.21 -7.13
CA PRO A 454 6.33 27.39 -6.55
C PRO A 454 7.45 26.57 -7.19
N SER A 455 7.11 25.46 -7.86
CA SER A 455 8.09 24.63 -8.56
C SER A 455 8.58 25.27 -9.87
N VAL A 456 7.89 26.28 -10.40
CA VAL A 456 8.34 26.98 -11.62
C VAL A 456 9.57 27.83 -11.33
N GLY A 457 10.70 27.46 -11.93
CA GLY A 457 11.95 28.21 -11.73
C GLY A 457 12.67 27.90 -10.42
N ASP A 458 12.46 26.71 -9.85
CA ASP A 458 13.02 26.27 -8.56
C ASP A 458 14.50 25.80 -8.62
N GLY A 459 15.07 25.74 -9.82
CA GLY A 459 16.43 25.31 -10.12
C GLY A 459 16.52 23.90 -10.71
N TYR A 460 15.42 23.15 -10.77
CA TYR A 460 15.33 21.86 -11.45
C TYR A 460 14.61 22.03 -12.78
N CYS A 461 14.89 21.16 -13.75
CA CYS A 461 14.15 21.14 -15.01
C CYS A 461 13.04 20.09 -14.93
N LEU A 462 11.82 20.55 -14.65
CA LEU A 462 10.61 19.75 -14.58
C LEU A 462 9.95 19.61 -15.95
N GLY A 463 9.37 18.45 -16.21
CA GLY A 463 8.70 18.13 -17.49
C GLY A 463 7.36 18.86 -17.67
N GLU A 464 6.53 18.36 -18.57
CA GLU A 464 5.13 18.79 -18.69
C GLU A 464 4.38 18.64 -17.36
N PRO A 465 3.54 19.60 -16.95
CA PRO A 465 3.15 20.84 -17.67
C PRO A 465 4.12 22.04 -17.51
N TYR A 466 5.24 21.90 -16.80
CA TYR A 466 6.18 22.98 -16.47
C TYR A 466 7.12 23.34 -17.64
N ASN A 467 7.51 22.37 -18.47
CA ASN A 467 8.42 22.57 -19.61
C ASN A 467 7.75 23.15 -20.88
N THR A 468 6.85 24.11 -20.72
CA THR A 468 6.11 24.74 -21.83
C THR A 468 6.60 26.16 -22.11
N GLU A 469 6.35 26.70 -23.31
CA GLU A 469 6.70 28.11 -23.62
C GLU A 469 5.94 29.07 -22.68
N GLU A 470 4.70 28.73 -22.33
CA GLU A 470 3.84 29.46 -21.40
C GLU A 470 4.45 29.56 -19.99
N CYS A 471 5.11 28.50 -19.53
CA CYS A 471 5.86 28.43 -18.29
C CYS A 471 7.35 28.80 -18.44
N ARG A 472 7.74 29.32 -19.61
CA ARG A 472 9.12 29.66 -19.99
C ARG A 472 10.13 28.51 -19.79
N TRP A 473 9.71 27.28 -20.10
CA TRP A 473 10.52 26.09 -19.90
C TRP A 473 10.97 25.98 -18.44
N ASP A 474 9.98 25.87 -17.56
CA ASP A 474 10.14 25.80 -16.12
C ASP A 474 10.94 26.98 -15.53
N GLY A 475 10.45 28.20 -15.78
CA GLY A 475 11.10 29.43 -15.33
C GLY A 475 12.48 29.69 -15.96
N GLY A 476 12.85 28.89 -16.97
CA GLY A 476 14.14 28.92 -17.66
C GLY A 476 15.06 27.75 -17.34
N ASN A 477 14.71 26.88 -16.38
CA ASN A 477 15.56 25.76 -15.96
C ASN A 477 15.71 24.72 -17.06
N CYS A 478 14.73 24.59 -17.96
CA CYS A 478 14.76 23.63 -19.06
C CYS A 478 15.33 24.17 -20.38
N ILE A 479 15.84 25.41 -20.42
CA ILE A 479 16.39 26.00 -21.66
C ILE A 479 17.57 25.18 -22.19
N GLU A 480 18.57 24.89 -21.36
CA GLU A 480 19.75 24.11 -21.78
C GLU A 480 19.35 22.69 -22.22
N TYR A 481 18.44 22.06 -21.48
CA TYR A 481 17.90 20.75 -21.81
C TYR A 481 17.22 20.76 -23.20
N ASN A 482 16.32 21.71 -23.46
CA ASN A 482 15.60 21.81 -24.72
C ASN A 482 16.51 22.20 -25.90
N GLU A 483 17.58 22.96 -25.66
CA GLU A 483 18.60 23.24 -26.67
C GLU A 483 19.42 21.99 -27.01
N LYS A 484 19.74 21.16 -26.02
CA LYS A 484 20.56 19.95 -26.18
C LYS A 484 19.77 18.78 -26.76
N TYR A 485 18.51 18.61 -26.37
CA TYR A 485 17.64 17.49 -26.75
C TYR A 485 16.28 17.95 -27.30
N PRO A 486 16.25 18.74 -28.40
CA PRO A 486 15.04 19.39 -28.90
C PRO A 486 13.94 18.44 -29.39
N ASN A 487 14.28 17.17 -29.62
CA ASN A 487 13.33 16.15 -30.07
C ASN A 487 13.06 15.08 -29.00
N CYS A 488 13.65 15.19 -27.80
CA CYS A 488 13.44 14.21 -26.74
C CYS A 488 12.13 14.50 -26.00
N THR A 489 11.23 13.52 -25.99
CA THR A 489 9.93 13.59 -25.32
C THR A 489 10.09 13.16 -23.85
N ALA A 490 10.67 14.04 -23.02
CA ALA A 490 10.87 13.79 -21.60
C ALA A 490 9.80 14.46 -20.73
N ASP A 491 8.54 14.09 -20.95
CA ASP A 491 7.39 14.80 -20.41
C ASP A 491 7.31 14.81 -18.88
N ASP A 492 7.95 13.89 -18.16
CA ASP A 492 7.81 13.81 -16.70
C ASP A 492 9.05 14.33 -15.94
N GLN A 493 10.25 13.95 -16.38
CA GLN A 493 11.50 14.20 -15.64
C GLN A 493 12.71 14.40 -16.58
N PRO A 494 12.77 15.53 -17.32
CA PRO A 494 13.93 15.88 -18.15
C PRO A 494 15.26 15.85 -17.39
N GLY A 495 15.26 16.23 -16.10
CA GLY A 495 16.44 16.18 -15.23
C GLY A 495 17.02 14.79 -14.98
N SER A 496 16.35 13.71 -15.39
CA SER A 496 16.92 12.36 -15.35
C SER A 496 17.94 12.12 -16.46
N ILE A 497 17.91 12.92 -17.54
CA ILE A 497 18.78 12.73 -18.70
C ILE A 497 20.18 13.25 -18.42
N GLY A 498 21.19 12.37 -18.49
CA GLY A 498 22.58 12.73 -18.17
C GLY A 498 22.83 12.86 -16.67
N ASN A 499 22.06 12.15 -15.83
CA ASN A 499 22.21 12.11 -14.38
C ASN A 499 23.22 11.06 -13.88
N GLY A 500 23.86 10.33 -14.79
CA GLY A 500 24.84 9.26 -14.50
C GLY A 500 24.23 7.88 -14.28
N TYR A 501 22.91 7.73 -14.40
CA TYR A 501 22.19 6.45 -14.31
C TYR A 501 21.44 6.20 -15.61
N CYS A 502 21.57 5.01 -16.19
CA CYS A 502 20.82 4.68 -17.40
C CYS A 502 19.30 4.56 -17.14
N ASN A 503 18.55 5.59 -17.51
CA ASN A 503 17.09 5.63 -17.49
C ASN A 503 16.54 5.06 -18.79
N TYR A 504 16.02 3.83 -18.73
CA TYR A 504 15.52 3.11 -19.90
C TYR A 504 14.43 3.86 -20.70
N LYS A 505 13.64 4.72 -20.03
CA LYS A 505 12.62 5.56 -20.68
C LYS A 505 13.23 6.56 -21.66
N TYR A 506 14.44 7.04 -21.36
CA TYR A 506 15.17 8.03 -22.14
C TYR A 506 16.34 7.42 -22.93
N ASN A 507 16.46 6.09 -22.93
CA ASN A 507 17.42 5.35 -23.73
C ASN A 507 17.03 5.31 -25.23
N THR A 508 16.97 6.48 -25.85
CA THR A 508 16.62 6.67 -27.26
C THR A 508 17.64 7.60 -27.93
N GLU A 509 17.80 7.47 -29.24
CA GLU A 509 18.70 8.34 -30.01
C GLU A 509 18.31 9.84 -29.86
N GLU A 510 17.02 10.14 -29.79
CA GLU A 510 16.48 11.50 -29.64
C GLU A 510 16.86 12.16 -28.30
N CYS A 511 17.00 11.35 -27.26
CA CYS A 511 17.43 11.75 -25.92
C CYS A 511 18.94 11.55 -25.69
N GLY A 512 19.69 11.25 -26.76
CA GLY A 512 21.13 11.02 -26.69
C GLY A 512 21.53 9.79 -25.88
N TRP A 513 20.67 8.76 -25.86
CA TRP A 513 20.84 7.55 -25.04
C TRP A 513 20.94 7.88 -23.56
N ASP A 514 19.89 8.57 -23.08
CA ASP A 514 19.83 9.15 -21.74
C ASP A 514 20.99 10.09 -21.44
N GLY A 515 21.28 11.00 -22.37
CA GLY A 515 22.40 11.93 -22.25
C GLY A 515 23.78 11.28 -22.25
N GLY A 516 23.86 10.00 -22.63
CA GLY A 516 25.06 9.18 -22.64
C GLY A 516 25.12 8.15 -21.52
N ASP A 517 24.22 8.21 -20.54
CA ASP A 517 24.24 7.34 -19.36
C ASP A 517 23.94 5.87 -19.70
N CYS A 518 23.24 5.63 -20.81
CA CYS A 518 22.97 4.28 -21.32
C CYS A 518 24.00 3.79 -22.35
N LEU A 519 25.10 4.53 -22.58
CA LEU A 519 26.18 4.07 -23.45
C LEU A 519 27.14 3.16 -22.67
N ILE A 520 27.40 1.98 -23.22
CA ILE A 520 28.33 1.01 -22.61
C ILE A 520 29.76 1.32 -23.08
N GLU A 521 30.68 1.45 -22.13
CA GLU A 521 32.09 1.69 -22.43
C GLU A 521 32.66 0.55 -23.29
N GLY A 522 33.24 0.90 -24.45
CA GLY A 522 33.76 -0.08 -25.42
C GLY A 522 32.72 -0.62 -26.41
N TYR A 523 31.42 -0.46 -26.15
CA TYR A 523 30.32 -0.93 -26.99
C TYR A 523 29.26 0.17 -27.20
N PRO A 524 29.61 1.31 -27.85
CA PRO A 524 28.72 2.47 -27.98
C PRO A 524 27.48 2.24 -28.84
N ASP A 525 27.49 1.22 -29.70
CA ASP A 525 26.36 0.81 -30.53
C ASP A 525 25.45 -0.23 -29.81
N CYS A 526 25.81 -0.64 -28.59
CA CYS A 526 25.04 -1.57 -27.78
C CYS A 526 23.94 -0.84 -27.00
N HIS A 527 22.69 -0.98 -27.45
CA HIS A 527 21.54 -0.32 -26.84
C HIS A 527 20.58 -1.34 -26.22
N VAL A 528 21.02 -1.98 -25.13
CA VAL A 528 20.16 -2.88 -24.35
C VAL A 528 19.14 -2.08 -23.52
N ILE A 529 17.90 -2.58 -23.46
CA ILE A 529 16.76 -1.82 -22.92
C ILE A 529 16.76 -1.80 -21.38
N GLN A 530 17.37 -2.79 -20.72
CA GLN A 530 17.43 -2.94 -19.25
C GLN A 530 18.77 -3.56 -18.86
N ASP A 531 19.08 -3.71 -17.57
CA ASP A 531 20.25 -4.40 -16.98
C ASP A 531 21.55 -4.31 -17.81
N TRP A 532 22.01 -3.12 -18.17
CA TRP A 532 23.19 -2.91 -19.01
C TRP A 532 24.48 -3.41 -18.33
N GLU A 533 24.51 -3.42 -17.01
CA GLU A 533 25.58 -3.97 -16.15
C GLU A 533 25.85 -5.47 -16.39
N ARG A 534 24.91 -6.18 -17.04
CA ARG A 534 25.10 -7.59 -17.38
C ARG A 534 25.98 -7.83 -18.60
N ILE A 535 26.28 -6.79 -19.37
CA ILE A 535 27.21 -6.88 -20.49
C ILE A 535 28.62 -6.99 -19.91
N GLY A 536 29.25 -8.16 -20.02
CA GLY A 536 30.58 -8.40 -19.46
C GLY A 536 30.58 -8.75 -17.96
N ASP A 537 29.46 -9.27 -17.44
CA ASP A 537 29.32 -9.74 -16.05
C ASP A 537 29.91 -11.15 -15.79
N GLY A 538 30.49 -11.77 -16.82
CA GLY A 538 31.02 -13.13 -16.79
C GLY A 538 29.97 -14.21 -17.04
N LYS A 539 28.72 -13.85 -17.36
CA LYS A 539 27.62 -14.79 -17.62
C LYS A 539 26.92 -14.46 -18.94
N CYS A 540 27.10 -15.33 -19.92
CA CYS A 540 26.42 -15.22 -21.21
C CYS A 540 24.86 -15.11 -21.10
N GLN A 541 24.32 -13.94 -21.45
CA GLN A 541 22.91 -13.56 -21.45
C GLN A 541 22.16 -14.00 -22.73
N TYR A 542 22.34 -15.25 -23.15
CA TYR A 542 21.81 -15.75 -24.43
C TYR A 542 20.28 -15.76 -24.53
N TRP A 543 19.57 -15.85 -23.40
CA TRP A 543 18.10 -15.85 -23.38
C TRP A 543 17.52 -14.43 -23.47
N LYS A 544 18.35 -13.39 -23.28
CA LYS A 544 17.90 -12.01 -23.23
C LYS A 544 18.20 -11.33 -24.56
N LYS A 545 17.12 -10.97 -25.27
CA LYS A 545 17.20 -10.36 -26.60
C LYS A 545 18.00 -9.06 -26.55
N GLY A 546 19.02 -8.93 -27.41
CA GLY A 546 19.82 -7.71 -27.57
C GLY A 546 21.22 -7.78 -26.95
N TYR A 547 21.47 -8.70 -26.01
CA TYR A 547 22.73 -8.79 -25.28
C TYR A 547 23.82 -9.56 -26.04
N ASN A 548 23.48 -10.77 -26.49
CA ASN A 548 24.37 -11.60 -27.31
C ASN A 548 24.35 -11.15 -28.78
N THR A 549 24.80 -9.92 -29.05
CA THR A 549 24.87 -9.34 -30.40
C THR A 549 26.27 -8.82 -30.69
N ALA A 550 26.62 -8.69 -31.97
CA ALA A 550 27.92 -8.15 -32.37
C ALA A 550 28.12 -6.69 -31.91
N GLU A 551 27.04 -5.89 -31.86
CA GLU A 551 27.04 -4.50 -31.37
C GLU A 551 27.39 -4.42 -29.88
N CYS A 552 26.96 -5.44 -29.12
CA CYS A 552 27.23 -5.61 -27.70
C CYS A 552 28.47 -6.47 -27.39
N GLY A 553 29.33 -6.72 -28.38
CA GLY A 553 30.54 -7.52 -28.19
C GLY A 553 30.29 -8.97 -27.80
N TRP A 554 29.12 -9.53 -28.16
CA TRP A 554 28.66 -10.83 -27.69
C TRP A 554 28.60 -10.89 -26.17
N ASP A 555 27.79 -9.98 -25.61
CA ASP A 555 27.60 -9.83 -24.18
C ASP A 555 28.90 -9.46 -23.44
N GLY A 556 29.61 -8.45 -23.96
CA GLY A 556 30.89 -8.01 -23.40
C GLY A 556 32.03 -9.02 -23.56
N GLY A 557 31.80 -10.10 -24.30
CA GLY A 557 32.70 -11.24 -24.47
C GLY A 557 32.27 -12.48 -23.69
N ASP A 558 31.25 -12.40 -22.83
CA ASP A 558 30.82 -13.52 -21.98
C ASP A 558 30.19 -14.67 -22.77
N CYS A 559 29.65 -14.36 -23.95
CA CYS A 559 29.13 -15.36 -24.88
C CYS A 559 30.18 -15.91 -25.87
N ILE A 560 31.47 -15.67 -25.63
CA ILE A 560 32.56 -16.19 -26.45
C ILE A 560 33.21 -17.39 -25.72
N PRO A 561 33.21 -18.60 -26.30
CA PRO A 561 33.84 -19.77 -25.68
C PRO A 561 35.37 -19.63 -25.58
N ASP A 562 35.93 -20.08 -24.45
CA ASP A 562 37.37 -20.06 -24.20
C ASP A 562 38.16 -20.80 -25.28
N GLY A 563 39.14 -20.11 -25.86
CA GLY A 563 40.00 -20.65 -26.92
C GLY A 563 39.41 -20.58 -28.34
N PHE A 564 38.18 -20.11 -28.50
CA PHE A 564 37.48 -19.99 -29.78
C PHE A 564 36.91 -18.56 -29.98
N PRO A 565 37.76 -17.54 -30.20
CA PRO A 565 37.35 -16.12 -30.22
C PRO A 565 36.40 -15.76 -31.38
N ASP A 566 36.40 -16.55 -32.44
CA ASP A 566 35.53 -16.36 -33.62
C ASP A 566 34.26 -17.24 -33.55
N CYS A 567 34.05 -17.96 -32.44
CA CYS A 567 32.86 -18.79 -32.23
C CYS A 567 31.76 -17.98 -31.55
N HIS A 568 30.66 -17.77 -32.27
CA HIS A 568 29.51 -17.01 -31.79
C HIS A 568 28.30 -17.92 -31.73
N VAL A 569 27.95 -18.35 -30.52
CA VAL A 569 26.88 -19.32 -30.26
C VAL A 569 26.04 -18.88 -29.07
N ASP A 570 24.79 -19.37 -29.00
CA ASP A 570 23.89 -19.05 -27.90
C ASP A 570 24.31 -19.72 -26.58
N PHE A 571 24.93 -20.89 -26.61
CA PHE A 571 25.28 -21.66 -25.41
C PHE A 571 26.77 -22.04 -25.43
N PRO A 572 27.69 -21.12 -25.09
CA PRO A 572 29.13 -21.37 -25.12
C PRO A 572 29.57 -22.60 -24.32
N LYS A 573 28.86 -22.91 -23.23
CA LYS A 573 29.09 -24.08 -22.37
C LYS A 573 28.90 -25.44 -23.06
N TRP A 574 28.30 -25.47 -24.24
CA TRP A 574 28.14 -26.70 -25.02
C TRP A 574 29.34 -26.99 -25.92
N ILE A 575 30.25 -26.04 -26.08
CA ILE A 575 31.50 -26.27 -26.82
C ILE A 575 32.45 -27.08 -25.92
N GLY A 576 32.76 -28.32 -26.31
CA GLY A 576 33.67 -29.18 -25.56
C GLY A 576 33.03 -29.84 -24.33
N ASP A 577 31.71 -30.01 -24.33
CA ASP A 577 30.95 -30.66 -23.25
C ASP A 577 30.94 -32.20 -23.33
N GLY A 578 31.48 -32.76 -24.42
CA GLY A 578 31.54 -34.19 -24.70
C GLY A 578 30.38 -34.72 -25.53
N ASP A 579 29.38 -33.89 -25.83
CA ASP A 579 28.20 -34.23 -26.63
C ASP A 579 28.24 -33.50 -27.97
N CYS A 580 28.56 -34.23 -29.04
CA CYS A 580 28.65 -33.63 -30.37
C CYS A 580 27.34 -32.99 -30.88
N GLN A 581 27.35 -31.66 -30.99
CA GLN A 581 26.28 -30.80 -31.50
C GLN A 581 26.22 -30.76 -33.05
N ALA A 582 26.44 -31.89 -33.73
CA ALA A 582 26.54 -31.93 -35.19
C ALA A 582 25.22 -32.12 -35.95
N ALA A 583 24.18 -32.73 -35.39
CA ALA A 583 23.08 -33.18 -36.24
C ALA A 583 21.79 -33.54 -35.50
N SER A 584 20.80 -32.63 -35.52
CA SER A 584 19.37 -32.99 -35.66
C SER A 584 18.45 -31.78 -35.80
N SER A 585 18.92 -30.56 -35.49
CA SER A 585 18.14 -29.32 -35.56
C SER A 585 18.92 -28.24 -36.33
N PRO A 586 18.26 -27.40 -37.15
CA PRO A 586 18.87 -26.21 -37.76
C PRO A 586 19.54 -25.27 -36.75
N VAL A 587 19.11 -25.33 -35.48
CA VAL A 587 19.59 -24.49 -34.38
C VAL A 587 21.04 -24.84 -33.97
N PHE A 588 21.48 -26.10 -34.11
CA PHE A 588 22.80 -26.54 -33.63
C PHE A 588 23.90 -26.49 -34.70
N GLN A 589 23.59 -26.08 -35.94
CA GLN A 589 24.58 -26.06 -37.03
C GLN A 589 25.73 -25.09 -36.81
N HIS A 590 25.56 -24.09 -35.95
CA HIS A 590 26.56 -23.05 -35.68
C HIS A 590 27.63 -23.48 -34.66
N TYR A 591 27.43 -24.58 -33.92
CA TYR A 591 28.37 -25.12 -32.93
C TYR A 591 29.43 -26.02 -33.57
N ASN A 592 29.03 -26.85 -34.55
CA ASN A 592 29.97 -27.71 -35.29
C ASN A 592 30.56 -27.00 -36.51
N THR A 593 31.24 -25.88 -36.28
CA THR A 593 31.94 -25.09 -37.30
C THR A 593 33.45 -25.08 -37.04
N SER A 594 34.26 -24.75 -38.04
CA SER A 594 35.72 -24.64 -37.86
C SER A 594 36.11 -23.56 -36.86
N GLU A 595 35.32 -22.50 -36.80
CA GLU A 595 35.46 -21.33 -35.93
C GLU A 595 35.21 -21.71 -34.46
N CYS A 596 34.30 -22.66 -34.22
CA CYS A 596 34.00 -23.26 -32.91
C CYS A 596 34.79 -24.54 -32.62
N GLY A 597 35.86 -24.82 -33.38
CA GLY A 597 36.71 -25.99 -33.15
C GLY A 597 36.05 -27.33 -33.45
N TYR A 598 35.01 -27.37 -34.28
CA TYR A 598 34.12 -28.50 -34.46
C TYR A 598 33.52 -28.96 -33.13
N ASP A 599 32.81 -28.03 -32.49
CA ASP A 599 32.17 -28.22 -31.19
C ASP A 599 33.19 -28.54 -30.09
N GLY A 600 34.26 -27.74 -30.00
CA GLY A 600 35.34 -27.97 -29.03
C GLY A 600 36.12 -29.27 -29.26
N GLY A 601 35.91 -29.92 -30.41
CA GLY A 601 36.48 -31.22 -30.77
C GLY A 601 35.56 -32.41 -30.49
N ASP A 602 34.38 -32.20 -29.90
CA ASP A 602 33.44 -33.27 -29.57
C ASP A 602 32.90 -33.97 -30.82
N CYS A 603 32.89 -33.29 -31.97
CA CYS A 603 32.44 -33.84 -33.24
C CYS A 603 33.55 -34.45 -34.12
N LEU A 604 34.80 -34.53 -33.61
CA LEU A 604 35.95 -35.09 -34.33
C LEU A 604 36.17 -36.57 -33.93
N PHE A 605 35.36 -37.47 -34.49
CA PHE A 605 35.46 -38.93 -34.26
C PHE A 605 36.26 -39.69 -35.31
#